data_AF-A0A520VX96-F1
#
_entry.id   AF-A0A520VX96-F1
#
_cell.length_a   1.000
_cell.length_b   1.000
_cell.length_c   1.000
_cell.angle_alpha   90.00
_cell.angle_beta   90.00
_cell.angle_gamma   90.00
#
_symmetry.space_group_name_H-M   'P 1'
#
loop_
_entity.id
_entity.type
_entity.pdbx_description
1 polymer ?
#
loop_
_entity_poly.entity_id
_entity_poly.type
_entity_poly.pdbx_seq_one_letter_code
_entity_poly.pdbx_strand_id
1 'polypeptide(L)'
;MKNIFKLKNLFTLVAVAALAYGGYYFGTQNTESSISSKTLELTTVAIQKGDLAKKEEYNGTLRQTDSKVLNSPMSGVVTFVPKEGTIINFGEVLFAVDNKPVILVEGATPFYRTLDLNSDAGPDVLQLEEALVFLGYAAEDFVPDEIFDETTSNMLNALYVDYKIDTKSEITPAEQVAINLKKTEVENIEETISDGGTTLAQVNDKKKKLDDAKEAATEESAAWKAADTAIENAEQSIA
;
A
#
# COMPACT_ATOMS: atom_id res chain seq x y z
N MET A 1 69.99 -16.23 89.05
CA MET A 1 69.34 -15.98 87.74
C MET A 1 68.15 -16.91 87.59
N LYS A 2 67.11 -16.45 86.88
CA LYS A 2 66.01 -17.22 86.27
C LYS A 2 64.65 -17.18 86.98
N ASN A 3 63.85 -16.23 86.46
CA ASN A 3 62.44 -16.33 86.08
C ASN A 3 61.37 -16.54 87.15
N ILE A 4 60.76 -15.42 87.61
CA ILE A 4 59.43 -15.42 88.23
C ILE A 4 58.64 -14.18 87.77
N PHE A 5 58.18 -14.17 86.53
CA PHE A 5 56.94 -13.47 86.17
C PHE A 5 55.94 -14.56 85.79
N LYS A 6 54.99 -14.82 86.68
CA LYS A 6 54.03 -15.92 86.56
C LYS A 6 53.26 -15.76 85.24
N LEU A 7 53.33 -16.79 84.39
CA LEU A 7 52.66 -16.91 83.08
C LEU A 7 51.17 -16.52 83.12
N LYS A 8 50.50 -16.65 84.29
CA LYS A 8 49.11 -16.24 84.52
C LYS A 8 48.84 -14.74 84.36
N ASN A 9 49.80 -13.86 84.68
CA ASN A 9 49.61 -12.41 84.55
C ASN A 9 49.84 -11.91 83.12
N LEU A 10 50.52 -12.70 82.28
CA LEU A 10 50.72 -12.37 80.87
C LEU A 10 49.44 -12.63 80.06
N PHE A 11 48.73 -13.73 80.36
CA PHE A 11 47.45 -14.04 79.71
C PHE A 11 46.35 -13.00 80.00
N THR A 12 46.27 -12.49 81.23
CA THR A 12 45.30 -11.43 81.55
C THR A 12 45.64 -10.11 80.85
N LEU A 13 46.91 -9.76 80.70
CA LEU A 13 47.31 -8.54 80.00
C LEU A 13 47.06 -8.62 78.50
N VAL A 14 47.31 -9.79 77.88
CA VAL A 14 46.97 -10.05 76.48
C VAL A 14 45.45 -10.05 76.25
N ALA A 15 44.67 -10.61 77.17
CA ALA A 15 43.20 -10.60 77.06
C ALA A 15 42.62 -9.18 77.14
N VAL A 16 43.14 -8.33 78.04
CA VAL A 16 42.71 -6.93 78.15
C VAL A 16 43.12 -6.12 76.91
N ALA A 17 44.32 -6.34 76.38
CA ALA A 17 44.76 -5.69 75.15
C ALA A 17 43.92 -6.13 73.93
N ALA A 18 43.55 -7.41 73.83
CA ALA A 18 42.70 -7.92 72.76
C ALA A 18 41.27 -7.35 72.83
N LEU A 19 40.72 -7.19 74.04
CA LEU A 19 39.40 -6.57 74.23
C LEU A 19 39.42 -5.06 73.94
N ALA A 20 40.49 -4.36 74.33
CA ALA A 20 40.67 -2.95 74.00
C ALA A 20 40.82 -2.72 72.49
N TYR A 21 41.58 -3.58 71.80
CA TYR A 21 41.74 -3.51 70.36
C TYR A 21 40.46 -3.88 69.61
N GLY A 22 39.74 -4.91 70.09
CA GLY A 22 38.43 -5.28 69.56
C GLY A 22 37.40 -4.17 69.72
N GLY A 23 37.36 -3.51 70.89
CA GLY A 23 36.47 -2.37 71.15
C GLY A 23 36.81 -1.14 70.30
N TYR A 24 38.09 -0.85 70.07
CA TYR A 24 38.51 0.24 69.18
C TYR A 24 38.16 -0.07 67.71
N TYR A 25 38.45 -1.29 67.23
CA TYR A 25 38.17 -1.69 65.85
C TYR A 25 36.66 -1.73 65.53
N PHE A 26 35.83 -2.18 66.48
CA PHE A 26 34.38 -2.17 66.33
C PHE A 26 33.75 -0.79 66.57
N GLY A 27 34.34 0.03 67.45
CA GLY A 27 33.88 1.38 67.72
C GLY A 27 34.18 2.40 66.62
N THR A 28 35.18 2.12 65.76
CA THR A 28 35.50 2.95 64.58
C THR A 28 34.81 2.50 63.30
N GLN A 29 34.01 1.43 63.33
CA GLN A 29 33.16 1.09 62.19
C GLN A 29 31.97 2.06 62.19
N ASN A 30 32.17 3.23 61.57
CA ASN A 30 31.09 4.04 61.05
C ASN A 30 30.35 3.20 60.00
N THR A 31 29.36 2.43 60.46
CA THR A 31 28.31 1.93 59.59
C THR A 31 27.47 3.15 59.23
N GLU A 32 27.92 3.90 58.24
CA GLU A 32 27.02 4.77 57.49
C GLU A 32 25.97 3.85 56.89
N SER A 33 24.83 3.77 57.56
CA SER A 33 23.61 3.21 57.00
C SER A 33 23.26 4.06 55.79
N SER A 34 23.78 3.68 54.62
CA SER A 34 23.34 4.23 53.35
C SER A 34 21.86 3.91 53.19
N ILE A 35 21.02 4.86 53.54
CA ILE A 35 19.60 4.86 53.21
C ILE A 35 19.55 4.99 51.69
N SER A 36 19.58 3.87 50.98
CA SER A 36 19.26 3.84 49.55
C SER A 36 17.75 4.09 49.44
N SER A 37 17.33 5.34 49.34
CA SER A 37 15.98 5.68 48.95
C SER A 37 15.72 5.09 47.58
N LYS A 38 14.95 4.00 47.52
CA LYS A 38 14.47 3.45 46.25
C LYS A 38 13.38 4.40 45.75
N THR A 39 13.78 5.44 45.04
CA THR A 39 12.83 6.34 44.36
C THR A 39 12.11 5.54 43.29
N LEU A 40 10.79 5.43 43.44
CA LEU A 40 9.90 4.94 42.40
C LEU A 40 9.80 6.02 41.33
N GLU A 41 10.54 5.87 40.23
CA GLU A 41 10.35 6.67 39.02
C GLU A 41 8.97 6.34 38.45
N LEU A 42 7.99 7.22 38.71
CA LEU A 42 6.63 7.07 38.21
C LEU A 42 6.56 7.67 36.80
N THR A 43 6.29 6.85 35.80
CA THR A 43 6.01 7.34 34.44
C THR A 43 4.56 7.78 34.37
N THR A 44 4.33 9.10 34.39
CA THR A 44 3.01 9.70 34.17
C THR A 44 2.93 10.29 32.76
N VAL A 45 1.77 10.15 32.11
CA VAL A 45 1.49 10.78 30.81
C VAL A 45 0.36 11.79 30.99
N ALA A 46 0.51 13.00 30.45
CA ALA A 46 -0.52 14.04 30.53
C ALA A 46 -1.76 13.66 29.69
N ILE A 47 -2.96 13.94 30.22
CA ILE A 47 -4.22 13.70 29.53
C ILE A 47 -4.34 14.66 28.34
N GLN A 48 -4.60 14.12 27.14
CA GLN A 48 -4.81 14.90 25.92
C GLN A 48 -6.18 14.55 25.31
N LYS A 49 -6.88 15.56 24.81
CA LYS A 49 -8.11 15.38 24.02
C LYS A 49 -7.74 15.42 22.54
N GLY A 50 -8.13 14.39 21.80
CA GLY A 50 -7.89 14.28 20.36
C GLY A 50 -8.77 13.21 19.73
N ASP A 51 -8.69 13.08 18.42
CA ASP A 51 -9.48 12.10 17.67
C ASP A 51 -8.86 10.71 17.76
N LEU A 52 -9.69 9.70 18.01
CA LEU A 52 -9.26 8.30 18.02
C LEU A 52 -9.30 7.73 16.61
N ALA A 53 -8.14 7.38 16.07
CA ALA A 53 -8.04 6.62 14.82
C ALA A 53 -7.91 5.12 15.12
N LYS A 54 -8.73 4.30 14.48
CA LYS A 54 -8.60 2.84 14.50
C LYS A 54 -7.92 2.40 13.21
N LYS A 55 -6.75 1.75 13.32
CA LYS A 55 -6.06 1.11 12.20
C LYS A 55 -6.49 -0.36 12.13
N GLU A 56 -7.03 -0.79 10.99
CA GLU A 56 -7.36 -2.18 10.69
C GLU A 56 -6.58 -2.59 9.44
N GLU A 57 -5.93 -3.75 9.47
CA GLU A 57 -5.20 -4.32 8.33
C GLU A 57 -5.95 -5.57 7.86
N TYR A 58 -6.16 -5.68 6.54
CA TYR A 58 -6.87 -6.80 5.93
C TYR A 58 -6.00 -7.47 4.88
N ASN A 59 -6.05 -8.80 4.85
CA ASN A 59 -5.49 -9.58 3.75
C ASN A 59 -6.56 -9.73 2.66
N GLY A 60 -6.19 -9.43 1.42
CA GLY A 60 -7.06 -9.58 0.25
C GLY A 60 -6.29 -10.16 -0.93
N THR A 61 -7.01 -10.72 -1.89
CA THR A 61 -6.47 -11.19 -3.16
C THR A 61 -7.03 -10.34 -4.29
N LEU A 62 -6.16 -9.74 -5.10
CA LEU A 62 -6.54 -9.08 -6.35
C LEU A 62 -6.95 -10.14 -7.36
N ARG A 63 -8.11 -9.96 -8.00
CA ARG A 63 -8.57 -10.79 -9.11
C ARG A 63 -8.85 -9.90 -10.30
N GLN A 64 -8.34 -10.29 -11.47
CA GLN A 64 -8.73 -9.68 -12.74
C GLN A 64 -10.18 -10.09 -13.03
N THR A 65 -11.09 -9.14 -13.11
CA THR A 65 -12.53 -9.44 -13.19
C THR A 65 -13.04 -9.47 -14.63
N ASP A 66 -12.31 -8.85 -15.55
CA ASP A 66 -12.86 -8.46 -16.84
C ASP A 66 -12.18 -9.23 -17.98
N SER A 67 -12.76 -10.39 -18.33
CA SER A 67 -12.47 -11.05 -19.60
C SER A 67 -13.36 -10.45 -20.68
N LYS A 68 -12.77 -9.84 -21.70
CA LYS A 68 -13.52 -9.30 -22.84
C LYS A 68 -13.31 -10.18 -24.07
N VAL A 69 -14.42 -10.59 -24.69
CA VAL A 69 -14.37 -11.25 -25.99
C VAL A 69 -13.99 -10.20 -27.02
N LEU A 70 -12.87 -10.42 -27.72
CA LEU A 70 -12.46 -9.62 -28.87
C LEU A 70 -13.11 -10.21 -30.12
N ASN A 71 -13.90 -9.39 -30.80
CA ASN A 71 -14.48 -9.75 -32.10
C ASN A 71 -13.64 -9.09 -33.19
N SER A 72 -13.20 -9.89 -34.17
CA SER A 72 -12.54 -9.36 -35.37
C SER A 72 -13.51 -9.34 -36.55
N PRO A 73 -13.57 -8.25 -37.34
CA PRO A 73 -14.27 -8.24 -38.61
C PRO A 73 -13.52 -9.03 -39.71
N MET A 74 -12.25 -9.39 -39.46
CA MET A 74 -11.44 -10.16 -40.40
C MET A 74 -11.97 -11.58 -40.51
N SER A 75 -12.14 -12.06 -41.74
CA SER A 75 -12.51 -13.44 -42.05
C SER A 75 -11.29 -14.18 -42.58
N GLY A 76 -11.10 -15.44 -42.19
CA GLY A 76 -9.98 -16.27 -42.63
C GLY A 76 -9.66 -17.35 -41.62
N VAL A 77 -8.46 -17.94 -41.73
CA VAL A 77 -7.96 -18.95 -40.80
C VAL A 77 -7.06 -18.29 -39.76
N VAL A 78 -7.37 -18.51 -38.49
CA VAL A 78 -6.50 -18.08 -37.38
C VAL A 78 -5.18 -18.86 -37.47
N THR A 79 -4.09 -18.13 -37.65
CA THR A 79 -2.73 -18.69 -37.84
C THR A 79 -1.84 -18.50 -36.63
N PHE A 80 -2.15 -17.53 -35.77
CA PHE A 80 -1.43 -17.28 -34.53
C PHE A 80 -2.36 -16.73 -33.45
N VAL A 81 -2.21 -17.24 -32.22
CA VAL A 81 -2.81 -16.71 -31.00
C VAL A 81 -1.77 -16.79 -29.88
N PRO A 82 -1.56 -15.72 -29.09
CA PRO A 82 -0.70 -15.75 -27.91
C PRO A 82 -1.13 -16.81 -26.90
N LYS A 83 -0.18 -17.30 -26.09
CA LYS A 83 -0.51 -18.23 -25.01
C LYS A 83 -1.31 -17.53 -23.92
N GLU A 84 -2.16 -18.27 -23.23
CA GLU A 84 -2.88 -17.74 -22.06
C GLU A 84 -1.90 -17.17 -21.02
N GLY A 85 -2.24 -16.01 -20.48
CA GLY A 85 -1.39 -15.27 -19.54
C GLY A 85 -0.28 -14.41 -20.18
N THR A 86 -0.19 -14.38 -21.53
CA THR A 86 0.73 -13.46 -22.22
C THR A 86 0.25 -12.02 -22.04
N ILE A 87 1.15 -11.14 -21.59
CA ILE A 87 0.92 -9.70 -21.56
C ILE A 87 1.26 -9.17 -22.95
N ILE A 88 0.34 -8.42 -23.55
CA ILE A 88 0.50 -7.83 -24.87
C ILE A 88 0.57 -6.32 -24.69
N ASN A 89 1.67 -5.72 -25.13
CA ASN A 89 1.90 -4.27 -25.03
C ASN A 89 1.56 -3.55 -26.33
N PHE A 90 1.50 -2.21 -26.28
CA PHE A 90 1.39 -1.38 -27.47
C PHE A 90 2.44 -1.75 -28.52
N GLY A 91 2.01 -1.92 -29.76
CA GLY A 91 2.84 -2.36 -30.87
C GLY A 91 2.97 -3.88 -31.00
N GLU A 92 2.54 -4.69 -30.04
CA GLU A 92 2.67 -6.14 -30.14
C GLU A 92 1.50 -6.80 -30.89
N VAL A 93 1.72 -8.02 -31.36
CA VAL A 93 0.72 -8.78 -32.14
C VAL A 93 -0.34 -9.39 -31.21
N LEU A 94 -1.60 -9.03 -31.44
CA LEU A 94 -2.76 -9.57 -30.73
C LEU A 94 -3.10 -10.99 -31.19
N PHE A 95 -3.17 -11.20 -32.49
CA PHE A 95 -3.41 -12.48 -33.16
C PHE A 95 -3.07 -12.34 -34.65
N ALA A 96 -3.09 -13.43 -35.41
CA ALA A 96 -2.95 -13.37 -36.87
C ALA A 96 -4.01 -14.20 -37.60
N VAL A 97 -4.47 -13.68 -38.73
CA VAL A 97 -5.40 -14.35 -39.65
C VAL A 97 -4.74 -14.43 -41.01
N ASP A 98 -4.70 -15.63 -41.60
CA ASP A 98 -4.03 -15.89 -42.88
C ASP A 98 -2.58 -15.37 -42.95
N ASN A 99 -1.83 -15.55 -41.85
CA ASN A 99 -0.47 -15.03 -41.63
C ASN A 99 -0.33 -13.50 -41.63
N LYS A 100 -1.44 -12.75 -41.54
CA LYS A 100 -1.43 -11.29 -41.38
C LYS A 100 -1.62 -10.94 -39.91
N PRO A 101 -0.60 -10.39 -39.23
CA PRO A 101 -0.70 -10.03 -37.83
C PRO A 101 -1.62 -8.81 -37.63
N VAL A 102 -2.39 -8.85 -36.56
CA VAL A 102 -3.16 -7.71 -36.04
C VAL A 102 -2.39 -7.10 -34.89
N ILE A 103 -1.99 -5.85 -35.04
CA ILE A 103 -1.11 -5.14 -34.11
C ILE A 103 -1.96 -4.35 -33.10
N LEU A 104 -1.58 -4.37 -31.83
CA LEU A 104 -2.21 -3.55 -30.80
C LEU A 104 -1.77 -2.08 -30.96
N VAL A 105 -2.71 -1.22 -31.32
CA VAL A 105 -2.53 0.23 -31.30
C VAL A 105 -3.51 0.81 -30.27
N GLU A 106 -2.99 1.55 -29.32
CA GLU A 106 -3.76 2.34 -28.37
C GLU A 106 -4.29 3.61 -29.04
N GLY A 107 -5.54 3.93 -28.74
CA GLY A 107 -6.24 5.02 -29.40
C GLY A 107 -7.64 5.25 -28.82
N ALA A 108 -8.07 6.51 -28.84
CA ALA A 108 -9.42 6.89 -28.45
C ALA A 108 -10.40 6.83 -29.63
N THR A 109 -9.90 6.97 -30.86
CA THR A 109 -10.70 7.04 -32.08
C THR A 109 -10.60 5.71 -32.83
N PRO A 110 -11.71 4.98 -33.03
CA PRO A 110 -11.69 3.84 -33.92
C PRO A 110 -11.49 4.33 -35.36
N PHE A 111 -10.67 3.65 -36.14
CA PHE A 111 -10.54 3.95 -37.56
C PHE A 111 -11.79 3.47 -38.32
N TYR A 112 -12.70 4.39 -38.59
CA TYR A 112 -14.00 4.11 -39.21
C TYR A 112 -14.01 4.29 -40.73
N ARG A 113 -12.94 4.82 -41.31
CA ARG A 113 -12.74 5.04 -42.75
C ARG A 113 -11.39 4.54 -43.20
N THR A 114 -11.20 4.39 -44.51
CA THR A 114 -9.88 4.16 -45.08
C THR A 114 -9.04 5.42 -44.92
N LEU A 115 -7.78 5.28 -44.48
CA LEU A 115 -6.79 6.36 -44.49
C LEU A 115 -5.77 6.09 -45.59
N ASP A 116 -5.62 7.06 -46.48
CA ASP A 116 -4.79 7.08 -47.67
C ASP A 116 -4.42 8.53 -48.04
N LEU A 117 -3.68 8.73 -49.13
CA LEU A 117 -3.28 10.07 -49.60
C LEU A 117 -4.44 10.99 -50.02
N ASN A 118 -5.66 10.45 -50.16
CA ASN A 118 -6.85 11.21 -50.54
C ASN A 118 -7.74 11.50 -49.33
N SER A 119 -7.31 11.10 -48.14
CA SER A 119 -8.07 11.20 -46.92
C SER A 119 -8.05 12.62 -46.38
N ASP A 120 -9.22 13.12 -45.99
CA ASP A 120 -9.32 14.38 -45.25
C ASP A 120 -8.57 14.28 -43.93
N ALA A 121 -8.07 15.42 -43.44
CA ALA A 121 -7.42 15.50 -42.15
C ALA A 121 -8.37 15.11 -41.01
N GLY A 122 -7.85 14.45 -39.98
CA GLY A 122 -8.67 14.07 -38.83
C GLY A 122 -7.94 13.39 -37.68
N PRO A 123 -8.64 13.22 -36.55
CA PRO A 123 -8.06 12.66 -35.32
C PRO A 123 -7.64 11.19 -35.45
N ASP A 124 -8.23 10.45 -36.40
CA ASP A 124 -7.83 9.09 -36.74
C ASP A 124 -6.45 9.05 -37.41
N VAL A 125 -6.14 10.03 -38.27
CA VAL A 125 -4.81 10.16 -38.87
C VAL A 125 -3.77 10.53 -37.81
N LEU A 126 -4.06 11.51 -36.96
CA LEU A 126 -3.16 11.91 -35.88
C LEU A 126 -2.81 10.74 -34.96
N GLN A 127 -3.82 9.94 -34.58
CA GLN A 127 -3.61 8.75 -33.77
C GLN A 127 -2.69 7.72 -34.45
N LEU A 128 -2.83 7.54 -35.77
CA LEU A 128 -1.93 6.67 -36.54
C LEU A 128 -0.50 7.21 -36.54
N GLU A 129 -0.34 8.51 -36.75
CA GLU A 129 0.96 9.19 -36.76
C GLU A 129 1.66 9.11 -35.40
N GLU A 130 0.95 9.41 -34.31
CA GLU A 130 1.43 9.25 -32.95
C GLU A 130 1.87 7.80 -32.67
N ALA A 131 1.10 6.83 -33.17
CA ALA A 131 1.46 5.42 -33.06
C ALA A 131 2.74 5.10 -33.84
N LEU A 132 2.87 5.57 -35.09
CA LEU A 132 4.07 5.36 -35.90
C LEU A 132 5.31 6.02 -35.30
N VAL A 133 5.16 7.19 -34.69
CA VAL A 133 6.21 7.86 -33.91
C VAL A 133 6.62 7.00 -32.73
N PHE A 134 5.66 6.55 -31.92
CA PHE A 134 5.95 5.71 -30.75
C PHE A 134 6.67 4.41 -31.13
N LEU A 135 6.26 3.78 -32.24
CA LEU A 135 6.86 2.56 -32.76
C LEU A 135 8.22 2.77 -33.43
N GLY A 136 8.67 4.03 -33.58
CA GLY A 136 9.99 4.37 -34.13
C GLY A 136 10.07 4.35 -35.65
N TYR A 137 8.94 4.45 -36.35
CA TYR A 137 8.91 4.57 -37.82
C TYR A 137 9.06 6.01 -38.31
N ALA A 138 8.87 6.98 -37.42
CA ALA A 138 9.01 8.39 -37.73
C ALA A 138 10.45 8.90 -37.67
N ALA A 139 10.74 9.92 -38.48
CA ALA A 139 11.98 10.69 -38.37
C ALA A 139 11.99 11.52 -37.07
N GLU A 140 13.17 11.88 -36.58
CA GLU A 140 13.32 12.63 -35.31
C GLU A 140 12.62 14.01 -35.32
N ASP A 141 12.45 14.61 -36.49
CA ASP A 141 11.83 15.92 -36.71
C ASP A 141 10.36 15.83 -37.17
N PHE A 142 9.82 14.62 -37.30
CA PHE A 142 8.43 14.43 -37.69
C PHE A 142 7.49 14.88 -36.57
N VAL A 143 6.47 15.67 -36.93
CA VAL A 143 5.44 16.16 -36.02
C VAL A 143 4.09 15.67 -36.54
N PRO A 144 3.35 14.84 -35.77
CA PRO A 144 1.99 14.45 -36.11
C PRO A 144 1.09 15.67 -36.32
N ASP A 145 0.33 15.71 -37.42
CA ASP A 145 -0.39 16.90 -37.86
C ASP A 145 -1.78 16.62 -38.48
N GLU A 146 -2.32 15.41 -38.27
CA GLU A 146 -3.63 14.97 -38.78
C GLU A 146 -3.70 14.76 -40.29
N ILE A 147 -2.63 14.97 -41.06
CA ILE A 147 -2.64 14.91 -42.52
C ILE A 147 -1.94 13.65 -43.02
N PHE A 148 -2.69 12.79 -43.70
CA PHE A 148 -2.10 11.59 -44.29
C PHE A 148 -1.35 11.96 -45.58
N ASP A 149 -0.06 12.24 -45.44
CA ASP A 149 0.83 12.61 -46.54
C ASP A 149 1.72 11.43 -47.02
N GLU A 150 2.63 11.71 -47.96
CA GLU A 150 3.59 10.71 -48.44
C GLU A 150 4.52 10.23 -47.32
N THR A 151 4.84 11.08 -46.35
CA THR A 151 5.66 10.75 -45.20
C THR A 151 4.96 9.69 -44.35
N THR A 152 3.71 9.94 -43.96
CA THR A 152 2.87 9.02 -43.20
C THR A 152 2.64 7.71 -43.94
N SER A 153 2.40 7.76 -45.26
CA SER A 153 2.29 6.55 -46.09
C SER A 153 3.57 5.71 -46.08
N ASN A 154 4.75 6.33 -46.16
CA ASN A 154 6.03 5.63 -46.12
C ASN A 154 6.31 5.00 -44.75
N MET A 155 5.99 5.70 -43.66
CA MET A 155 6.09 5.16 -42.30
C MET A 155 5.19 3.95 -42.11
N LEU A 156 3.94 4.03 -42.58
CA LEU A 156 2.98 2.92 -42.52
C LEU A 156 3.46 1.72 -43.35
N ASN A 157 4.00 1.96 -44.54
CA ASN A 157 4.53 0.88 -45.36
C ASN A 157 5.76 0.21 -44.70
N ALA A 158 6.63 0.99 -44.04
CA ALA A 158 7.76 0.45 -43.28
C ALA A 158 7.29 -0.46 -42.13
N LEU A 159 6.25 -0.05 -41.39
CA LEU A 159 5.59 -0.89 -40.38
C LEU A 159 5.12 -2.21 -41.01
N TYR A 160 4.36 -2.16 -42.10
CA TYR A 160 3.86 -3.38 -42.73
C TYR A 160 4.95 -4.34 -43.18
N VAL A 161 6.05 -3.83 -43.74
CA VAL A 161 7.20 -4.64 -44.14
C VAL A 161 7.88 -5.31 -42.94
N ASP A 162 8.02 -4.60 -41.82
CA ASP A 162 8.61 -5.17 -40.60
C ASP A 162 7.78 -6.36 -40.10
N TYR A 163 6.45 -6.18 -40.06
CA TYR A 163 5.46 -7.19 -39.68
C TYR A 163 5.18 -8.26 -40.74
N LYS A 164 5.91 -8.27 -41.86
CA LYS A 164 5.76 -9.24 -42.97
C LYS A 164 4.37 -9.22 -43.61
N ILE A 165 3.72 -8.07 -43.58
CA ILE A 165 2.50 -7.79 -44.32
C ILE A 165 2.91 -7.30 -45.71
N ASP A 166 2.15 -7.65 -46.73
CA ASP A 166 2.35 -7.13 -48.08
C ASP A 166 2.34 -5.59 -48.06
N THR A 167 3.20 -4.97 -48.88
CA THR A 167 3.32 -3.51 -48.95
C THR A 167 1.97 -2.87 -49.24
N LYS A 168 1.57 -1.95 -48.38
CA LYS A 168 0.32 -1.19 -48.48
C LYS A 168 0.60 0.26 -48.11
N SER A 169 -0.15 1.14 -48.77
CA SER A 169 -0.11 2.59 -48.55
C SER A 169 -1.36 3.12 -47.86
N GLU A 170 -2.27 2.23 -47.46
CA GLU A 170 -3.56 2.56 -46.85
C GLU A 170 -3.85 1.63 -45.66
N ILE A 171 -4.68 2.12 -44.75
CA ILE A 171 -5.27 1.32 -43.67
C ILE A 171 -6.79 1.33 -43.83
N THR A 172 -7.42 0.16 -43.80
CA THR A 172 -8.87 0.01 -44.01
C THR A 172 -9.60 -0.36 -42.71
N PRO A 173 -10.87 0.01 -42.52
CA PRO A 173 -11.63 -0.35 -41.31
C PRO A 173 -11.84 -1.86 -41.16
N ALA A 174 -11.88 -2.60 -42.27
CA ALA A 174 -12.16 -4.04 -42.29
C ALA A 174 -11.00 -4.87 -41.70
N GLU A 175 -9.82 -4.29 -41.57
CA GLU A 175 -8.60 -4.97 -41.11
C GLU A 175 -8.27 -4.66 -39.65
N GLN A 176 -9.24 -4.09 -38.92
CA GLN A 176 -8.99 -3.51 -37.60
C GLN A 176 -9.88 -4.12 -36.53
N VAL A 177 -9.31 -4.26 -35.34
CA VAL A 177 -10.03 -4.73 -34.16
C VAL A 177 -10.05 -3.61 -33.11
N ALA A 178 -11.23 -3.04 -32.90
CA ALA A 178 -11.41 -2.01 -31.87
C ALA A 178 -11.48 -2.65 -30.48
N ILE A 179 -10.47 -2.42 -29.64
CA ILE A 179 -10.49 -2.80 -28.23
C ILE A 179 -11.00 -1.61 -27.42
N ASN A 180 -12.31 -1.56 -27.19
CA ASN A 180 -12.88 -0.62 -26.22
C ASN A 180 -12.51 -1.10 -24.81
N LEU A 181 -11.42 -0.58 -24.26
CA LEU A 181 -11.06 -0.70 -22.84
C LEU A 181 -11.92 0.32 -22.08
N LYS A 182 -12.78 -0.14 -21.18
CA LYS A 182 -13.46 0.78 -20.25
C LYS A 182 -12.42 1.28 -19.25
N LYS A 183 -11.71 2.35 -19.61
CA LYS A 183 -10.84 3.13 -18.69
C LYS A 183 -11.60 3.53 -17.41
N THR A 184 -12.93 3.61 -17.50
CA THR A 184 -13.88 3.83 -16.42
C THR A 184 -13.72 2.86 -15.24
N GLU A 185 -13.26 1.62 -15.42
CA GLU A 185 -13.28 0.63 -14.32
C GLU A 185 -12.08 0.74 -13.38
N VAL A 186 -10.88 1.09 -13.87
CA VAL A 186 -9.73 1.40 -13.00
C VAL A 186 -10.00 2.67 -12.22
N GLU A 187 -10.55 3.68 -12.88
CA GLU A 187 -10.98 4.93 -12.25
C GLU A 187 -12.10 4.67 -11.22
N ASN A 188 -13.07 3.79 -11.51
CA ASN A 188 -14.07 3.37 -10.54
C ASN A 188 -13.49 2.55 -9.38
N ILE A 189 -12.43 1.76 -9.59
CA ILE A 189 -11.75 1.01 -8.51
C ILE A 189 -10.95 1.96 -7.64
N GLU A 190 -10.23 2.92 -8.23
CA GLU A 190 -9.53 4.00 -7.50
C GLU A 190 -10.52 4.87 -6.73
N GLU A 191 -11.66 5.21 -7.34
CA GLU A 191 -12.77 5.92 -6.70
C GLU A 191 -13.39 5.07 -5.57
N THR A 192 -13.62 3.78 -5.78
CA THR A 192 -14.13 2.86 -4.73
C THR A 192 -13.12 2.72 -3.59
N ILE A 193 -11.82 2.69 -3.87
CA ILE A 193 -10.77 2.64 -2.84
C ILE A 193 -10.67 3.98 -2.10
N SER A 194 -10.77 5.10 -2.83
CA SER A 194 -10.79 6.46 -2.29
C SER A 194 -12.02 6.70 -1.41
N ASP A 195 -13.17 6.19 -1.82
CA ASP A 195 -14.44 6.21 -1.09
C ASP A 195 -14.50 5.16 0.04
N GLY A 196 -13.41 4.40 0.22
CA GLY A 196 -13.27 3.44 1.31
C GLY A 196 -14.19 2.24 1.21
N GLY A 197 -14.52 1.80 -0.02
CA GLY A 197 -15.45 0.76 -0.41
C GLY A 197 -15.61 -0.39 0.58
N THR A 198 -16.47 -0.20 1.57
CA THR A 198 -16.85 -1.24 2.51
C THR A 198 -18.00 -2.03 1.91
N THR A 199 -17.86 -3.35 1.84
CA THR A 199 -18.97 -4.22 1.45
C THR A 199 -20.18 -4.00 2.37
N LEU A 200 -21.40 -4.18 1.87
CA LEU A 200 -22.63 -4.03 2.68
C LEU A 200 -22.60 -4.89 3.96
N ALA A 201 -21.93 -6.04 3.92
CA ALA A 201 -21.70 -6.89 5.08
C ALA A 201 -20.82 -6.21 6.15
N GLN A 202 -19.76 -5.51 5.75
CA GLN A 202 -18.89 -4.76 6.66
C GLN A 202 -19.58 -3.51 7.22
N VAL A 203 -20.43 -2.83 6.43
CA VAL A 203 -21.26 -1.71 6.92
C VAL A 203 -22.22 -2.20 8.01
N ASN A 204 -22.87 -3.35 7.79
CA ASN A 204 -23.82 -3.92 8.74
C ASN A 204 -23.13 -4.41 10.03
N ASP A 205 -21.96 -5.03 9.93
CA ASP A 205 -21.16 -5.43 11.10
C ASP A 205 -20.67 -4.22 11.90
N LYS A 206 -20.20 -3.17 11.23
CA LYS A 206 -19.79 -1.91 11.88
C LYS A 206 -20.97 -1.19 12.52
N LYS A 207 -22.14 -1.17 11.87
CA LYS A 207 -23.37 -0.60 12.44
C LYS A 207 -23.77 -1.33 13.72
N LYS A 208 -23.76 -2.67 13.71
CA LYS A 208 -24.04 -3.47 14.90
C LYS A 208 -23.07 -3.17 16.05
N LYS A 209 -21.76 -3.16 15.78
CA LYS A 209 -20.74 -2.84 16.79
C LYS A 209 -20.87 -1.42 17.34
N LEU A 210 -21.29 -0.47 16.52
CA LEU A 210 -21.55 0.91 16.95
C LEU A 210 -22.78 1.00 17.86
N ASP A 211 -23.84 0.26 17.53
CA ASP A 211 -25.06 0.20 18.35
C ASP A 211 -24.76 -0.47 19.71
N ASP A 212 -24.04 -1.59 19.71
CA ASP A 212 -23.60 -2.29 20.93
C ASP A 212 -22.72 -1.38 21.84
N ALA A 213 -21.82 -0.59 21.25
CA ALA A 213 -20.95 0.31 21.99
C ALA A 213 -21.70 1.52 22.60
N LYS A 214 -22.73 2.03 21.92
CA LYS A 214 -23.58 3.10 22.46
C LYS A 214 -24.41 2.62 23.64
N GLU A 215 -24.91 1.39 23.57
CA GLU A 215 -25.66 0.77 24.66
C GLU A 215 -24.77 0.60 25.90
N ALA A 216 -23.57 0.02 25.73
CA ALA A 216 -22.59 -0.14 26.80
C ALA A 216 -22.19 1.20 27.46
N ALA A 217 -21.95 2.24 26.66
CA ALA A 217 -21.62 3.57 27.18
C ALA A 217 -22.77 4.21 27.97
N THR A 218 -24.02 3.92 27.59
CA THR A 218 -25.20 4.42 28.28
C THR A 218 -25.37 3.72 29.63
N GLU A 219 -25.17 2.40 29.67
CA GLU A 219 -25.16 1.61 30.91
C GLU A 219 -24.06 2.06 31.88
N GLU A 220 -22.84 2.28 31.37
CA GLU A 220 -21.72 2.75 32.18
C GLU A 220 -22.00 4.15 32.74
N SER A 221 -22.56 5.05 31.94
CA SER A 221 -22.97 6.38 32.41
C SER A 221 -24.05 6.32 33.51
N ALA A 222 -24.98 5.36 33.43
CA ALA A 222 -26.01 5.14 34.43
C ALA A 222 -25.41 4.56 35.72
N ALA A 223 -24.45 3.65 35.60
CA ALA A 223 -23.71 3.09 36.73
C ALA A 223 -22.88 4.15 37.47
N TRP A 224 -22.21 5.05 36.74
CA TRP A 224 -21.49 6.17 37.35
C TRP A 224 -22.42 7.13 38.09
N LYS A 225 -23.57 7.48 37.50
CA LYS A 225 -24.58 8.31 38.18
C LYS A 225 -25.14 7.64 39.43
N ALA A 226 -25.38 6.34 39.38
CA ALA A 226 -25.84 5.57 40.54
C ALA A 226 -24.79 5.52 41.65
N ALA A 227 -23.51 5.38 41.30
CA ALA A 227 -22.40 5.43 42.23
C ALA A 227 -22.24 6.81 42.87
N ASP A 228 -22.35 7.88 42.07
CA ASP A 228 -22.28 9.27 42.55
C ASP A 228 -23.41 9.59 43.53
N THR A 229 -24.64 9.16 43.19
CA THR A 229 -25.81 9.29 44.08
C THR A 229 -25.64 8.47 45.37
N ALA A 230 -25.03 7.29 45.29
CA ALA A 230 -24.77 6.46 46.47
C ALA A 230 -23.71 7.09 47.40
N ILE A 231 -22.69 7.74 46.83
CA ILE A 231 -21.68 8.50 47.58
C ILE A 231 -22.32 9.71 48.26
N GLU A 232 -23.13 10.50 47.55
CA GLU A 232 -23.81 11.68 48.10
C GLU A 232 -24.78 11.30 49.25
N ASN A 233 -25.54 10.22 49.10
CA ASN A 233 -26.39 9.69 50.17
C ASN A 233 -25.60 9.19 51.38
N ALA A 234 -24.44 8.56 51.15
CA ALA A 234 -23.56 8.11 52.22
C ALA A 234 -22.96 9.30 52.98
N GLU A 235 -22.56 10.36 52.29
CA GLU A 235 -22.06 11.60 52.91
C GLU A 235 -23.15 12.30 53.76
N GLN A 236 -24.39 12.37 53.26
CA GLN A 236 -25.52 12.91 54.04
C GLN A 236 -25.87 12.08 55.28
N SER A 237 -25.58 10.78 55.28
CA SER A 237 -25.84 9.90 56.44
C SER A 237 -24.79 10.01 57.55
N ILE A 238 -23.64 10.62 57.26
CA ILE A 238 -22.51 10.79 58.17
C ILE A 238 -22.51 12.20 58.81
N ALA A 239 -23.31 13.14 58.27
CA ALA A 239 -23.55 14.48 58.80
C ALA A 239 -24.73 14.51 59.80
#